data_AF-A0A813HYR2-F1
#
_entry.id   AF-A0A813HYR2-F1
#
_cell.length_a   1.000
_cell.length_b   1.000
_cell.length_c   1.000
_cell.angle_alpha   90.00
_cell.angle_beta   90.00
_cell.angle_gamma   90.00
#
_symmetry.space_group_name_H-M   'P 1'
#
loop_
_entity.id
_entity.type
_entity.pdbx_description
1 polymer ?
#
loop_
_entity_poly.entity_id
_entity_poly.type
_entity_poly.pdbx_seq_one_letter_code
_entity_poly.pdbx_strand_id
1 'polypeptide(L)'
;MKHLIPNTSVAAVAAASYFKSLGHSFSADSVPSNVKSSFRLRVVAVPAQFATEGLKDLVPCTIWTGLEIFDVSTPYDVSAGAGLGVRLGGCLVWLAMHASISSHSYGTRLLTRFVRLPIPGSQQMNALNARFADFERQGVQMLRVPFLDGKANTWQQRAELEQQRAKEVKAAAAGLPSSPAAMASPLRRSSESGPNIIGRRVPEGSGLAPPDSQYLQDAEHAYGGATDMAGREDELLHAVEFRTQRHVQLFRQLQARWQCYDAYARVCMSLGVRHMLQAISYYLIGICMVQNQLPYLAYVLTFTFQALAMTTSVLDIHGLPCYGTLDLSVVGMLPSIILCVSLSIAPRDQEGLLLEDNFYLSSLAAYPLEICWFELLRWVASPTDPGASLPRHFRAVLFMDVFSDVDLVEQENPDGSHLSAQERTQLGRRVATCEGALTTAKAALRRWEAVPNNWLSMKQRRQLGKFQTGFNDALEDLRDELVSRHFRWTFEAVG
;
A
#
# COMPACT_ATOMS: atom_id res chain seq x y z
N MET A 1 12.41 -63.27 -2.47
CA MET A 1 13.00 -61.93 -2.22
C MET A 1 12.82 -61.05 -3.45
N LYS A 2 11.58 -60.63 -3.71
CA LYS A 2 11.20 -59.63 -4.73
C LYS A 2 10.13 -58.75 -4.10
N HIS A 3 10.15 -57.47 -4.44
CA HIS A 3 9.31 -56.35 -4.02
C HIS A 3 9.76 -55.58 -2.77
N LEU A 4 10.32 -54.39 -3.00
CA LEU A 4 9.94 -53.12 -2.35
C LEU A 4 10.79 -51.95 -2.87
N ILE A 5 10.25 -51.20 -3.85
CA ILE A 5 10.53 -49.76 -4.04
C ILE A 5 9.20 -49.14 -4.50
N PRO A 6 8.60 -48.19 -3.76
CA PRO A 6 7.48 -47.40 -4.27
C PRO A 6 7.94 -46.02 -4.76
N ASN A 7 7.58 -45.75 -6.01
CA ASN A 7 6.93 -44.54 -6.53
C ASN A 7 7.60 -43.16 -6.32
N THR A 8 8.44 -42.78 -7.29
CA THR A 8 8.78 -41.38 -7.65
C THR A 8 7.91 -40.81 -8.78
N SER A 9 6.81 -41.45 -9.17
CA SER A 9 6.05 -41.09 -10.38
C SER A 9 4.93 -40.05 -10.20
N VAL A 10 4.67 -39.54 -8.99
CA VAL A 10 3.51 -38.65 -8.76
C VAL A 10 3.79 -37.20 -9.21
N ALA A 11 5.03 -36.73 -9.10
CA ALA A 11 5.39 -35.36 -9.51
C ALA A 11 5.39 -35.16 -11.03
N ALA A 12 5.78 -36.19 -11.80
CA ALA A 12 5.80 -36.13 -13.27
C ALA A 12 4.39 -36.15 -13.88
N VAL A 13 3.43 -36.81 -13.22
CA VAL A 13 2.04 -36.88 -13.68
C VAL A 13 1.29 -35.56 -13.44
N ALA A 14 1.62 -34.82 -12.37
CA ALA A 14 1.05 -33.51 -12.11
C ALA A 14 1.48 -32.46 -13.16
N ALA A 15 2.74 -32.48 -13.61
CA ALA A 15 3.24 -31.58 -14.64
C ALA A 15 2.64 -31.88 -16.03
N ALA A 16 2.44 -33.15 -16.38
CA ALA A 16 1.85 -33.55 -17.65
C ALA A 16 0.35 -33.20 -17.76
N SER A 17 -0.38 -33.20 -16.64
CA SER A 17 -1.81 -32.89 -16.63
C SER A 17 -2.09 -31.38 -16.79
N TYR A 18 -1.14 -30.51 -16.43
CA TYR A 18 -1.27 -29.06 -16.57
C TYR A 18 -1.07 -28.60 -18.03
N PHE A 19 -0.14 -29.23 -18.78
CA PHE A 19 0.11 -28.88 -20.19
C PHE A 19 -1.02 -29.29 -21.14
N LYS A 20 -1.81 -30.31 -20.80
CA LYS A 20 -2.95 -30.75 -21.62
C LYS A 20 -4.15 -29.79 -21.56
N SER A 21 -4.20 -28.90 -20.57
CA SER A 21 -5.29 -27.93 -20.37
C SER A 21 -5.13 -26.63 -21.18
N LEU A 22 -3.97 -26.39 -21.81
CA LEU A 22 -3.70 -25.16 -22.56
C LEU A 22 -3.97 -25.27 -24.09
N GLY A 23 -4.50 -26.41 -24.54
CA GLY A 23 -4.86 -26.64 -25.94
C GLY A 23 -6.20 -26.03 -26.34
N HIS A 24 -6.27 -24.70 -26.51
CA HIS A 24 -7.37 -24.07 -27.26
C HIS A 24 -6.99 -23.95 -28.74
N SER A 25 -7.60 -24.81 -29.55
CA SER A 25 -7.64 -24.71 -31.02
C SER A 25 -8.47 -23.49 -31.43
N PHE A 26 -7.83 -22.49 -32.03
CA PHE A 26 -8.48 -21.33 -32.64
C PHE A 26 -8.79 -21.66 -34.11
N SER A 27 -10.07 -21.80 -34.44
CA SER A 27 -10.58 -21.90 -35.81
C SER A 27 -10.94 -20.49 -36.29
N ALA A 28 -10.32 -20.07 -37.38
CA ALA A 28 -10.60 -18.80 -38.03
C ALA A 28 -11.82 -18.98 -38.95
N ASP A 29 -12.94 -18.33 -38.63
CA ASP A 29 -13.92 -17.83 -39.61
C ASP A 29 -14.99 -16.96 -38.93
N SER A 30 -15.51 -16.00 -39.71
CA SER A 30 -16.62 -15.07 -39.44
C SER A 30 -16.30 -13.71 -38.78
N VAL A 31 -16.07 -12.72 -39.65
CA VAL A 31 -16.36 -11.31 -39.41
C VAL A 31 -17.88 -11.11 -39.46
N PRO A 32 -18.45 -10.26 -38.58
CA PRO A 32 -19.40 -9.29 -39.10
C PRO A 32 -19.06 -7.86 -38.68
N SER A 33 -19.31 -6.99 -39.65
CA SER A 33 -19.25 -5.55 -39.56
C SER A 33 -20.40 -4.98 -38.73
N ASN A 34 -20.16 -3.74 -38.29
CA ASN A 34 -21.12 -2.67 -37.98
C ASN A 34 -21.44 -2.30 -36.51
N VAL A 35 -21.33 -0.98 -36.31
CA VAL A 35 -22.08 -0.07 -35.40
C VAL A 35 -21.29 0.63 -34.28
N LYS A 36 -20.84 1.84 -34.65
CA LYS A 36 -21.03 3.15 -34.01
C LYS A 36 -20.66 3.38 -32.53
N SER A 37 -19.61 4.19 -32.38
CA SER A 37 -19.52 5.40 -31.54
C SER A 37 -20.21 5.39 -30.16
N SER A 38 -19.40 5.22 -29.11
CA SER A 38 -19.63 5.90 -27.85
C SER A 38 -18.28 6.17 -27.18
N PHE A 39 -17.84 7.43 -27.21
CA PHE A 39 -16.66 7.89 -26.49
C PHE A 39 -17.04 8.00 -25.01
N ARG A 40 -16.91 6.89 -24.27
CA ARG A 40 -16.86 6.90 -22.80
C ARG A 40 -15.41 6.87 -22.38
N LEU A 41 -14.98 7.94 -21.71
CA LEU A 41 -13.70 8.05 -21.05
C LEU A 41 -13.67 7.04 -19.89
N ARG A 42 -13.31 5.79 -20.19
CA ARG A 42 -12.91 4.82 -19.15
C ARG A 42 -11.56 5.32 -18.63
N VAL A 43 -11.54 5.77 -17.38
CA VAL A 43 -10.31 5.81 -16.60
C VAL A 43 -9.91 4.34 -16.40
N VAL A 44 -9.20 3.80 -17.39
CA VAL A 44 -8.65 2.45 -17.34
C VAL A 44 -7.67 2.42 -16.16
N ALA A 45 -7.76 1.37 -15.36
CA ALA A 45 -6.75 0.99 -14.38
C ALA A 45 -5.45 0.56 -15.11
N VAL A 46 -4.77 1.52 -15.73
CA VAL A 46 -3.58 1.29 -16.56
C VAL A 46 -2.29 0.94 -15.77
N PRO A 47 -2.03 1.39 -14.52
CA PRO A 47 -0.68 1.27 -13.97
C PRO A 47 -0.29 -0.17 -13.57
N ALA A 48 -1.22 -0.98 -13.05
CA ALA A 48 -0.93 -2.37 -12.67
C ALA A 48 -0.77 -3.29 -13.89
N GLN A 49 -1.59 -3.09 -14.93
CA GLN A 49 -1.45 -3.82 -16.19
C GLN A 49 -0.07 -3.58 -16.80
N PHE A 50 0.43 -2.34 -16.85
CA PHE A 50 1.73 -2.04 -17.45
C PHE A 50 2.92 -2.75 -16.77
N ALA A 51 2.91 -2.85 -15.43
CA ALA A 51 3.95 -3.56 -14.69
C ALA A 51 3.88 -5.09 -14.88
N THR A 52 2.66 -5.66 -14.86
CA THR A 52 2.47 -7.10 -15.07
C THR A 52 2.70 -7.52 -16.53
N GLU A 53 2.35 -6.69 -17.50
CA GLU A 53 2.59 -6.91 -18.94
C GLU A 53 4.09 -6.83 -19.26
N GLY A 54 4.81 -5.85 -18.69
CA GLY A 54 6.28 -5.80 -18.83
C GLY A 54 6.99 -7.04 -18.29
N LEU A 55 6.44 -7.69 -17.25
CA LEU A 55 6.97 -8.96 -16.76
C LEU A 55 6.65 -10.14 -17.69
N LYS A 56 5.50 -10.11 -18.38
CA LYS A 56 5.14 -11.13 -19.38
C LYS A 56 6.06 -11.07 -20.60
N ASP A 57 6.50 -9.89 -21.00
CA ASP A 57 7.43 -9.70 -22.12
C ASP A 57 8.87 -10.11 -21.78
N LEU A 58 9.21 -10.19 -20.48
CA LEU A 58 10.53 -10.64 -20.03
C LEU A 58 10.75 -12.15 -20.23
N VAL A 59 9.69 -12.96 -20.14
CA VAL A 59 9.75 -14.43 -20.25
C VAL A 59 10.13 -14.89 -21.67
N PRO A 60 9.50 -14.38 -22.75
CA PRO A 60 9.97 -14.62 -24.11
C PRO A 60 11.42 -14.17 -24.33
N CYS A 61 11.83 -13.04 -23.74
CA CYS A 61 13.18 -12.52 -23.90
C CYS A 61 14.24 -13.44 -23.26
N THR A 62 13.94 -14.00 -22.08
CA THR A 62 14.79 -15.03 -21.43
C THR A 62 14.84 -16.33 -22.21
N ILE A 63 13.70 -16.78 -22.75
CA ILE A 63 13.62 -18.01 -23.57
C ILE A 63 14.37 -17.83 -24.90
N TRP A 64 14.23 -16.66 -25.55
CA TRP A 64 14.83 -16.39 -26.86
C TRP A 64 16.34 -16.22 -26.78
N THR A 65 16.84 -15.52 -25.76
CA THR A 65 18.29 -15.48 -25.46
C THR A 65 18.87 -16.82 -25.04
N GLY A 66 18.09 -17.69 -24.37
CA GLY A 66 18.50 -19.08 -24.11
C GLY A 66 18.60 -19.94 -25.37
N LEU A 67 17.79 -19.66 -26.39
CA LEU A 67 17.76 -20.39 -27.67
C LEU A 67 18.87 -19.97 -28.65
N GLU A 68 19.29 -18.70 -28.69
CA GLU A 68 20.44 -18.28 -29.52
C GLU A 68 21.77 -18.88 -29.04
N ILE A 69 21.85 -19.38 -27.80
CA ILE A 69 23.04 -20.04 -27.24
C ILE A 69 23.14 -21.52 -27.69
N PHE A 70 22.08 -22.10 -28.27
CA PHE A 70 22.11 -23.48 -28.77
C PHE A 70 22.91 -23.68 -30.06
N ASP A 71 23.41 -22.61 -30.68
CA ASP A 71 24.33 -22.70 -31.83
C ASP A 71 25.81 -22.66 -31.41
N VAL A 72 26.12 -23.18 -30.21
CA VAL A 72 27.49 -23.34 -29.72
C VAL A 72 27.91 -24.80 -29.90
N SER A 73 28.44 -25.09 -31.09
CA SER A 73 29.03 -26.39 -31.45
C SER A 73 30.41 -26.64 -30.82
N THR A 74 30.88 -25.78 -29.91
CA THR A 74 32.20 -25.90 -29.27
C THR A 74 32.11 -26.00 -27.75
N PRO A 75 32.64 -27.06 -27.12
CA PRO A 75 32.50 -27.32 -25.67
C PRO A 75 33.29 -26.37 -24.76
N TYR A 76 34.00 -25.39 -25.31
CA TYR A 76 34.87 -24.48 -24.55
C TYR A 76 34.19 -23.18 -24.12
N ASP A 77 32.96 -22.90 -24.57
CA ASP A 77 32.32 -21.60 -24.32
C ASP A 77 31.43 -21.57 -23.06
N VAL A 78 31.96 -22.10 -21.95
CA VAL A 78 31.39 -21.94 -20.60
C VAL A 78 31.25 -20.44 -20.24
N SER A 79 31.94 -19.56 -20.97
CA SER A 79 31.81 -18.11 -20.91
C SER A 79 30.41 -17.59 -21.27
N ALA A 80 29.70 -18.26 -22.20
CA ALA A 80 28.43 -17.78 -22.74
C ALA A 80 27.29 -17.85 -21.71
N GLY A 81 27.19 -18.94 -20.94
CA GLY A 81 26.19 -19.11 -19.89
C GLY A 81 26.38 -18.14 -18.71
N ALA A 82 27.63 -17.90 -18.31
CA ALA A 82 27.95 -16.89 -17.29
C ALA A 82 27.63 -15.47 -17.79
N GLY A 83 27.86 -15.20 -19.08
CA GLY A 83 27.50 -13.94 -19.73
C GLY A 83 25.99 -13.65 -19.70
N LEU A 84 25.15 -14.67 -19.89
CA LEU A 84 23.69 -14.49 -19.85
C LEU A 84 23.21 -14.06 -18.46
N GLY A 85 23.69 -14.72 -17.41
CA GLY A 85 23.33 -14.37 -16.03
C GLY A 85 23.73 -12.94 -15.67
N VAL A 86 24.92 -12.50 -16.10
CA VAL A 86 25.39 -11.11 -15.91
C VAL A 86 24.54 -10.12 -16.72
N ARG A 87 24.15 -10.45 -17.96
CA ARG A 87 23.28 -9.60 -18.78
C ARG A 87 21.89 -9.46 -18.17
N LEU A 88 21.27 -10.57 -17.75
CA LEU A 88 19.95 -10.55 -17.10
C LEU A 88 20.00 -9.81 -15.76
N GLY A 89 21.03 -10.05 -14.94
CA GLY A 89 21.26 -9.30 -13.72
C GLY A 89 21.41 -7.80 -13.98
N GLY A 90 22.16 -7.42 -15.02
CA GLY A 90 22.29 -6.04 -15.48
C GLY A 90 20.95 -5.42 -15.90
N CYS A 91 20.14 -6.14 -16.68
CA CYS A 91 18.80 -5.70 -17.07
C CYS A 91 17.87 -5.49 -15.87
N LEU A 92 17.90 -6.39 -14.88
CA LEU A 92 17.10 -6.27 -13.67
C LEU A 92 17.53 -5.08 -12.80
N VAL A 93 18.83 -4.87 -12.65
CA VAL A 93 19.38 -3.68 -11.95
C VAL A 93 18.98 -2.39 -12.69
N TRP A 94 19.06 -2.39 -14.02
CA TRP A 94 18.65 -1.26 -14.84
C TRP A 94 17.15 -0.96 -14.71
N LEU A 95 16.29 -1.99 -14.78
CA LEU A 95 14.85 -1.85 -14.57
C LEU A 95 14.52 -1.35 -13.17
N ALA A 96 15.19 -1.89 -12.14
CA ALA A 96 15.05 -1.44 -10.77
C ALA A 96 15.46 0.04 -10.59
N MET A 97 16.55 0.45 -11.24
CA MET A 97 17.00 1.84 -11.23
C MET A 97 15.97 2.76 -11.91
N HIS A 98 15.43 2.36 -13.06
CA HIS A 98 14.38 3.12 -13.75
C HIS A 98 13.08 3.23 -12.93
N ALA A 99 12.67 2.14 -12.29
CA ALA A 99 11.50 2.12 -11.43
C ALA A 99 11.71 2.99 -10.17
N SER A 100 12.89 2.94 -9.57
CA SER A 100 13.29 3.79 -8.43
C SER A 100 13.31 5.28 -8.77
N ILE A 101 13.90 5.67 -9.93
CA ILE A 101 13.91 7.06 -10.42
C ILE A 101 12.49 7.55 -10.70
N SER A 102 11.66 6.71 -11.32
CA SER A 102 10.27 7.04 -11.62
C SER A 102 9.47 7.26 -10.33
N SER A 103 9.61 6.36 -9.35
CA SER A 103 9.02 6.46 -8.01
C SER A 103 9.40 7.78 -7.33
N HIS A 104 10.69 8.11 -7.26
CA HIS A 104 11.18 9.35 -6.65
C HIS A 104 10.71 10.62 -7.40
N SER A 105 10.67 10.58 -8.73
CA SER A 105 10.17 11.70 -9.53
C SER A 105 8.68 11.96 -9.28
N TYR A 106 7.87 10.89 -9.16
CA TYR A 106 6.46 11.02 -8.79
C TYR A 106 6.30 11.50 -7.34
N GLY A 107 7.05 10.96 -6.39
CA GLY A 107 7.02 11.39 -4.99
C GLY A 107 7.39 12.87 -4.81
N THR A 108 8.45 13.34 -5.47
CA THR A 108 8.84 14.76 -5.45
C THR A 108 7.81 15.64 -6.14
N ARG A 109 7.22 15.21 -7.25
CA ARG A 109 6.10 15.93 -7.91
C ARG A 109 4.87 16.02 -7.00
N LEU A 110 4.59 15.00 -6.20
CA LEU A 110 3.49 15.01 -5.22
C LEU A 110 3.75 16.01 -4.10
N LEU A 111 4.93 15.95 -3.48
CA LEU A 111 5.33 16.88 -2.42
C LEU A 111 5.34 18.34 -2.89
N THR A 112 5.82 18.60 -4.12
CA THR A 112 5.97 19.97 -4.63
C THR A 112 4.70 20.58 -5.21
N ARG A 113 3.80 19.76 -5.79
CA ARG A 113 2.57 20.25 -6.44
C ARG A 113 1.31 20.07 -5.60
N PHE A 114 1.20 18.99 -4.83
CA PHE A 114 -0.04 18.62 -4.13
C PHE A 114 0.03 18.81 -2.62
N VAL A 115 1.21 18.68 -2.00
CA VAL A 115 1.42 19.02 -0.57
C VAL A 115 1.76 20.50 -0.42
N ARG A 116 1.05 21.35 -1.15
CA ARG A 116 0.99 22.76 -0.78
C ARG A 116 -0.19 22.88 0.16
N LEU A 117 0.09 23.33 1.39
CA LEU A 117 -0.99 23.77 2.28
C LEU A 117 -1.87 24.73 1.47
N PRO A 118 -3.20 24.54 1.43
CA PRO A 118 -4.07 25.47 0.76
C PRO A 118 -3.76 26.86 1.32
N ILE A 119 -3.29 27.77 0.46
CA ILE A 119 -3.03 29.14 0.88
C ILE A 119 -4.37 29.70 1.32
N PRO A 120 -4.51 30.16 2.58
CA PRO A 120 -5.79 30.69 3.05
C PRO A 120 -6.22 31.82 2.10
N GLY A 121 -7.45 31.74 1.63
CA GLY A 121 -8.00 32.78 0.76
C GLY A 121 -8.01 34.13 1.47
N SER A 122 -8.00 35.24 0.73
CA SER A 122 -8.05 36.59 1.32
C SER A 122 -9.23 36.77 2.29
N GLN A 123 -10.36 36.12 2.02
CA GLN A 123 -11.52 36.10 2.91
C GLN A 123 -11.25 35.35 4.23
N GLN A 124 -10.58 34.20 4.18
CA GLN A 124 -10.19 33.46 5.39
C GLN A 124 -9.15 34.24 6.21
N MET A 125 -8.20 34.89 5.54
CA MET A 125 -7.26 35.81 6.18
C MET A 125 -7.97 37.00 6.83
N ASN A 126 -8.97 37.59 6.18
CA ASN A 126 -9.76 38.69 6.75
C ASN A 126 -10.60 38.22 7.96
N ALA A 127 -11.18 37.02 7.89
CA ALA A 127 -11.92 36.43 9.00
C ALA A 127 -10.99 36.10 10.19
N LEU A 128 -9.80 35.57 9.95
CA LEU A 128 -8.77 35.36 10.97
C LEU A 128 -8.30 36.69 11.57
N ASN A 129 -8.08 37.72 10.74
CA ASN A 129 -7.70 39.05 11.22
C ASN A 129 -8.80 39.66 12.11
N ALA A 130 -10.08 39.49 11.77
CA ALA A 130 -11.19 39.92 12.63
C ALA A 130 -11.17 39.18 13.97
N ARG A 131 -10.95 37.86 13.95
CA ARG A 131 -10.81 37.05 15.18
C ARG A 131 -9.61 37.44 16.01
N PHE A 132 -8.46 37.70 15.41
CA PHE A 132 -7.26 38.15 16.12
C PHE A 132 -7.48 39.53 16.73
N ALA A 133 -8.16 40.45 16.04
CA ALA A 133 -8.51 41.75 16.60
C ALA A 133 -9.46 41.62 17.81
N ASP A 134 -10.42 40.70 17.76
CA ASP A 134 -11.30 40.41 18.90
C ASP A 134 -10.53 39.73 20.05
N PHE A 135 -9.61 38.83 19.75
CA PHE A 135 -8.74 38.19 20.73
C PHE A 135 -7.78 39.18 21.37
N GLU A 136 -7.25 40.15 20.63
CA GLU A 136 -6.43 41.25 21.17
C GLU A 136 -7.25 42.14 22.10
N ARG A 137 -8.51 42.43 21.75
CA ARG A 137 -9.44 43.18 22.62
C ARG A 137 -9.78 42.40 23.90
N GLN A 138 -9.93 41.07 23.80
CA GLN A 138 -10.24 40.20 24.94
C GLN A 138 -8.99 39.87 25.79
N GLY A 139 -7.81 39.74 25.18
CA GLY A 139 -6.53 39.44 25.82
C GLY A 139 -6.09 40.55 26.77
N VAL A 140 -6.41 41.81 26.44
CA VAL A 140 -6.26 42.95 27.36
C VAL A 140 -7.16 42.82 28.59
N GLN A 141 -8.21 42.00 28.56
CA GLN A 141 -9.01 41.64 29.74
C GLN A 141 -8.58 40.32 30.40
N MET A 142 -8.05 39.33 29.67
CA MET A 142 -7.56 38.07 30.28
C MET A 142 -6.21 38.21 31.01
N LEU A 143 -5.36 39.17 30.63
CA LEU A 143 -4.17 39.54 31.41
C LEU A 143 -4.49 40.47 32.59
N ARG A 144 -5.77 40.77 32.85
CA ARG A 144 -6.17 41.39 34.12
C ARG A 144 -6.20 40.30 35.19
N VAL A 145 -5.24 40.38 36.11
CA VAL A 145 -5.24 39.57 37.34
C VAL A 145 -6.61 39.74 38.02
N PRO A 146 -7.42 38.68 38.17
CA PRO A 146 -8.80 38.79 38.66
C PRO A 146 -8.92 39.25 40.12
N PHE A 147 -7.80 39.55 40.78
CA PHE A 147 -7.75 39.99 42.17
C PHE A 147 -7.44 41.49 42.36
N LEU A 148 -7.14 42.24 41.29
CA LEU A 148 -6.80 43.67 41.39
C LEU A 148 -7.93 44.64 40.95
N ASP A 149 -8.89 44.19 40.13
CA ASP A 149 -9.94 45.08 39.60
C ASP A 149 -11.17 45.25 40.52
N GLY A 150 -11.29 44.43 41.58
CA GLY A 150 -12.40 44.55 42.55
C GLY A 150 -12.34 45.78 43.47
N LYS A 151 -11.20 46.50 43.52
CA LYS A 151 -11.04 47.68 44.38
C LYS A 151 -10.60 48.96 43.66
N ALA A 152 -10.15 48.88 42.41
CA ALA A 152 -9.63 50.04 41.69
C ALA A 152 -10.69 51.13 41.43
N ASN A 153 -11.97 50.76 41.25
CA ASN A 153 -13.04 51.74 41.03
C ASN A 153 -13.65 52.34 42.31
N THR A 154 -13.29 51.83 43.50
CA THR A 154 -13.81 52.41 44.76
C THR A 154 -13.22 53.79 45.06
N TRP A 155 -12.00 54.06 44.58
CA TRP A 155 -11.37 55.38 44.74
C TRP A 155 -11.98 56.43 43.83
N GLN A 156 -12.29 56.09 42.57
CA GLN A 156 -12.97 57.01 41.65
C GLN A 156 -14.40 57.30 42.12
N GLN A 157 -15.14 56.28 42.55
CA GLN A 157 -16.47 56.48 43.12
C GLN A 157 -16.45 57.32 44.41
N ARG A 158 -15.45 57.13 45.30
CA ARG A 158 -15.30 57.98 46.48
C ARG A 158 -14.94 59.42 46.12
N ALA A 159 -14.03 59.62 45.17
CA ALA A 159 -13.65 60.96 44.72
C ALA A 159 -14.83 61.72 44.06
N GLU A 160 -15.64 61.03 43.24
CA GLU A 160 -16.86 61.61 42.65
C GLU A 160 -17.89 61.95 43.72
N LEU A 161 -18.07 61.08 44.73
CA LEU A 161 -19.03 61.28 45.80
C LEU A 161 -18.58 62.39 46.77
N GLU A 162 -17.28 62.54 47.00
CA GLU A 162 -16.69 63.67 47.73
C GLU A 162 -16.84 64.99 46.95
N GLN A 163 -16.64 64.98 45.63
CA GLN A 163 -16.90 66.15 44.80
C GLN A 163 -18.38 66.54 44.80
N GLN A 164 -19.30 65.57 44.78
CA GLN A 164 -20.74 65.82 44.91
C GLN A 164 -21.06 66.42 46.29
N ARG A 165 -20.56 65.83 47.38
CA ARG A 165 -20.73 66.38 48.74
C ARG A 165 -20.14 67.78 48.89
N ALA A 166 -18.98 68.04 48.30
CA ALA A 166 -18.37 69.36 48.33
C ALA A 166 -19.20 70.40 47.55
N LYS A 167 -19.84 69.99 46.44
CA LYS A 167 -20.79 70.82 45.69
C LYS A 167 -22.06 71.06 46.49
N GLU A 168 -22.60 70.06 47.16
CA GLU A 168 -23.79 70.18 48.01
C GLU A 168 -23.54 71.09 49.22
N VAL A 169 -22.39 70.95 49.90
CA VAL A 169 -22.01 71.83 51.02
C VAL A 169 -21.81 73.26 50.55
N LYS A 170 -21.19 73.48 49.37
CA LYS A 170 -21.08 74.82 48.78
C LYS A 170 -22.44 75.40 48.38
N ALA A 171 -23.34 74.58 47.84
CA ALA A 171 -24.69 75.01 47.48
C ALA A 171 -25.52 75.36 48.72
N ALA A 172 -25.39 74.57 49.80
CA ALA A 172 -26.05 74.84 51.08
C ALA A 172 -25.51 76.10 51.78
N ALA A 173 -24.20 76.35 51.69
CA ALA A 173 -23.58 77.56 52.23
C ALA A 173 -23.93 78.83 51.42
N ALA A 174 -24.31 78.70 50.14
CA ALA A 174 -24.63 79.82 49.26
C ALA A 174 -26.09 80.31 49.34
N GLY A 175 -26.95 79.69 50.17
CA GLY A 175 -28.24 80.26 50.57
C GLY A 175 -29.19 80.68 49.42
N LEU A 176 -29.19 79.96 48.30
CA LEU A 176 -30.02 80.26 47.13
C LEU A 176 -31.07 79.16 46.89
N PRO A 177 -32.38 79.49 46.83
CA PRO A 177 -33.43 78.51 46.54
C PRO A 177 -33.38 78.06 45.08
N SER A 178 -33.22 76.75 44.87
CA SER A 178 -33.18 76.09 43.56
C SER A 178 -34.57 75.83 42.99
N SER A 179 -34.84 76.35 41.79
CA SER A 179 -35.96 75.93 40.92
C SER A 179 -35.39 75.18 39.70
N PRO A 180 -35.94 74.01 39.29
CA PRO A 180 -35.36 73.22 38.22
C PRO A 180 -36.05 73.51 36.86
N ALA A 181 -35.26 73.83 35.83
CA ALA A 181 -35.75 73.81 34.46
C ALA A 181 -34.64 73.41 33.45
N ALA A 182 -34.98 72.37 32.67
CA ALA A 182 -34.69 72.18 31.25
C ALA A 182 -33.26 71.79 30.76
N MET A 183 -33.21 70.56 30.21
CA MET A 183 -32.79 70.17 28.85
C MET A 183 -31.63 70.89 28.15
N ALA A 184 -30.63 70.12 27.68
CA ALA A 184 -30.29 70.03 26.24
C ALA A 184 -29.14 69.03 25.98
N SER A 185 -29.34 68.15 24.99
CA SER A 185 -28.30 67.36 24.30
C SER A 185 -27.67 68.16 23.15
N PRO A 186 -26.46 67.79 22.67
CA PRO A 186 -26.19 67.93 21.24
C PRO A 186 -25.48 66.74 20.55
N LEU A 187 -26.09 66.39 19.41
CA LEU A 187 -25.60 65.89 18.12
C LEU A 187 -24.09 65.71 17.84
N ARG A 188 -23.75 64.48 17.41
CA ARG A 188 -23.32 64.05 16.05
C ARG A 188 -22.39 64.99 15.24
N ARG A 189 -21.19 64.47 14.90
CA ARG A 189 -20.40 64.91 13.73
C ARG A 189 -19.64 63.74 13.08
N SER A 190 -19.65 63.74 11.76
CA SER A 190 -19.10 62.74 10.83
C SER A 190 -18.15 63.41 9.83
N SER A 191 -16.97 62.85 9.59
CA SER A 191 -16.09 62.94 8.38
C SER A 191 -14.90 61.99 8.65
N GLU A 192 -14.13 61.37 7.75
CA GLU A 192 -13.65 61.58 6.36
C GLU A 192 -13.05 60.22 5.90
N SER A 193 -13.45 59.64 4.77
CA SER A 193 -12.72 59.54 3.47
C SER A 193 -11.18 59.44 3.49
N GLY A 194 -10.64 58.34 2.93
CA GLY A 194 -9.23 58.14 2.56
C GLY A 194 -9.05 57.04 1.48
N PRO A 195 -7.91 56.96 0.74
CA PRO A 195 -7.95 56.97 -0.74
C PRO A 195 -7.58 55.66 -1.48
N ASN A 196 -7.98 55.67 -2.76
CA ASN A 196 -7.67 54.73 -3.86
C ASN A 196 -6.17 54.48 -4.07
N ILE A 197 -5.77 53.21 -4.22
CA ILE A 197 -4.43 52.80 -4.68
C ILE A 197 -4.53 52.09 -6.04
N ILE A 198 -3.65 52.54 -6.93
CA ILE A 198 -3.50 52.28 -8.36
C ILE A 198 -3.02 50.84 -8.64
N GLY A 199 -3.68 50.20 -9.60
CA GLY A 199 -3.38 48.84 -10.08
C GLY A 199 -2.15 48.75 -10.98
N ARG A 200 -1.41 47.64 -10.84
CA ARG A 200 -0.28 47.24 -11.68
C ARG A 200 -0.70 46.02 -12.52
N ARG A 201 -0.76 46.19 -13.84
CA ARG A 201 -1.00 45.10 -14.81
C ARG A 201 0.19 44.13 -14.85
N VAL A 202 -0.10 42.84 -14.80
CA VAL A 202 0.81 41.73 -15.13
C VAL A 202 0.37 41.18 -16.49
N PRO A 203 1.29 40.88 -17.44
CA PRO A 203 0.94 40.42 -18.77
C PRO A 203 0.48 38.96 -18.79
N GLU A 204 -0.58 38.71 -19.56
CA GLU A 204 -1.15 37.41 -19.90
C GLU A 204 -0.19 36.60 -20.80
N GLY A 205 0.03 35.34 -20.44
CA GLY A 205 0.81 34.42 -21.27
C GLY A 205 0.86 33.00 -20.71
N SER A 206 -0.17 32.19 -20.99
CA SER A 206 -0.07 30.77 -21.38
C SER A 206 -1.45 30.12 -21.32
N GLY A 207 -1.95 29.69 -22.49
CA GLY A 207 -3.30 29.17 -22.69
C GLY A 207 -3.50 27.76 -22.13
N LEU A 208 -3.90 27.68 -20.86
CA LEU A 208 -4.78 26.62 -20.39
C LEU A 208 -6.20 27.20 -20.35
N ALA A 209 -7.15 26.49 -20.97
CA ALA A 209 -8.56 26.85 -20.90
C ALA A 209 -8.97 27.02 -19.42
N PRO A 210 -9.60 28.15 -19.04
CA PRO A 210 -10.04 28.36 -17.68
C PRO A 210 -10.98 27.20 -17.28
N PRO A 211 -10.84 26.64 -16.07
CA PRO A 211 -11.78 25.65 -15.57
C PRO A 211 -13.20 26.22 -15.61
N ASP A 212 -14.17 25.40 -16.00
CA ASP A 212 -15.57 25.78 -16.11
C ASP A 212 -16.02 26.62 -14.90
N SER A 213 -16.55 27.82 -15.19
CA SER A 213 -16.96 28.82 -14.18
C SER A 213 -17.95 28.28 -13.13
N GLN A 214 -18.62 27.17 -13.44
CA GLN A 214 -19.55 26.48 -12.57
C GLN A 214 -18.87 25.92 -11.31
N TYR A 215 -17.61 25.45 -11.40
CA TYR A 215 -16.86 24.96 -10.24
C TYR A 215 -16.46 26.08 -9.26
N LEU A 216 -16.33 27.32 -9.74
CA LEU A 216 -16.03 28.49 -8.91
C LEU A 216 -17.28 29.06 -8.24
N GLN A 217 -18.44 29.03 -8.92
CA GLN A 217 -19.71 29.47 -8.33
C GLN A 217 -20.20 28.54 -7.22
N ASP A 218 -20.02 27.23 -7.34
CA ASP A 218 -20.35 26.28 -6.27
C ASP A 218 -19.45 26.44 -5.04
N ALA A 219 -18.20 26.89 -5.25
CA ALA A 219 -17.28 27.21 -4.15
C ALA A 219 -17.62 28.54 -3.46
N GLU A 220 -18.17 29.54 -4.18
CA GLU A 220 -18.63 30.81 -3.61
C GLU A 220 -19.96 30.68 -2.87
N HIS A 221 -20.91 29.86 -3.33
CA HIS A 221 -22.18 29.63 -2.62
C HIS A 221 -22.02 28.84 -1.31
N ALA A 222 -20.94 28.07 -1.14
CA ALA A 222 -20.62 27.42 0.13
C ALA A 222 -20.12 28.40 1.21
N TYR A 223 -19.72 29.62 0.86
CA TYR A 223 -19.25 30.65 1.78
C TYR A 223 -20.27 31.80 1.83
N GLY A 224 -21.32 31.60 2.63
CA GLY A 224 -22.40 32.56 2.83
C GLY A 224 -21.90 33.98 3.15
N GLY A 225 -22.63 34.98 2.63
CA GLY A 225 -22.32 36.40 2.74
C GLY A 225 -22.01 36.91 4.14
N ALA A 226 -21.12 37.90 4.19
CA ALA A 226 -20.29 38.34 5.31
C ALA A 226 -20.97 38.86 6.59
N THR A 227 -22.29 38.71 6.78
CA THR A 227 -23.01 39.44 7.84
C THR A 227 -23.42 38.63 9.07
N ASP A 228 -23.19 37.31 9.14
CA ASP A 228 -23.64 36.53 10.32
C ASP A 228 -22.79 35.27 10.65
N MET A 229 -21.46 35.41 10.67
CA MET A 229 -20.52 34.28 10.89
C MET A 229 -20.26 33.92 12.37
N ALA A 230 -20.78 34.69 13.33
CA ALA A 230 -20.46 34.54 14.75
C ALA A 230 -21.14 33.34 15.45
N GLY A 231 -22.01 32.60 14.76
CA GLY A 231 -22.68 31.39 15.30
C GLY A 231 -22.45 30.11 14.49
N ARG A 232 -21.56 30.12 13.49
CA ARG A 232 -21.32 29.00 12.55
C ARG A 232 -19.89 28.46 12.61
N GLU A 233 -19.27 28.50 13.78
CA GLU A 233 -17.91 27.98 13.96
C GLU A 233 -17.82 26.48 13.65
N ASP A 234 -18.85 25.73 14.04
CA ASP A 234 -18.96 24.29 13.75
C ASP A 234 -19.06 24.02 12.24
N GLU A 235 -19.73 24.89 11.48
CA GLU A 235 -19.87 24.77 10.02
C GLU A 235 -18.54 25.04 9.31
N LEU A 236 -17.74 25.99 9.80
CA LEU A 236 -16.39 26.27 9.30
C LEU A 236 -15.42 25.13 9.64
N LEU A 237 -15.46 24.60 10.88
CA LEU A 237 -14.65 23.45 11.27
C LEU A 237 -15.00 22.22 10.42
N HIS A 238 -16.29 21.97 10.20
CA HIS A 238 -16.75 20.88 9.33
C HIS A 238 -16.32 21.08 7.88
N ALA A 239 -16.34 22.31 7.34
CA ALA A 239 -15.87 22.60 5.99
C ALA A 239 -14.34 22.42 5.85
N VAL A 240 -13.56 22.77 6.88
CA VAL A 240 -12.11 22.53 6.92
C VAL A 240 -11.83 21.03 7.00
N GLU A 241 -12.51 20.32 7.89
CA GLU A 241 -12.38 18.88 8.05
C GLU A 241 -12.69 18.14 6.74
N PHE A 242 -13.83 18.46 6.10
CA PHE A 242 -14.21 17.91 4.81
C PHE A 242 -13.16 18.15 3.70
N ARG A 243 -12.60 19.36 3.63
CA ARG A 243 -11.50 19.65 2.67
C ARG A 243 -10.26 18.84 3.00
N THR A 244 -9.85 18.76 4.27
CA THR A 244 -8.67 17.98 4.66
C THR A 244 -8.85 16.50 4.35
N GLN A 245 -10.03 15.93 4.61
CA GLN A 245 -10.36 14.54 4.27
C GLN A 245 -10.27 14.30 2.76
N ARG A 246 -10.84 15.18 1.92
CA ARG A 246 -10.75 15.04 0.46
C ARG A 246 -9.30 15.13 -0.05
N HIS A 247 -8.49 16.01 0.52
CA HIS A 247 -7.07 16.13 0.17
C HIS A 247 -6.29 14.86 0.59
N VAL A 248 -6.57 14.33 1.78
CA VAL A 248 -5.97 13.08 2.26
C VAL A 248 -6.38 11.91 1.37
N GLN A 249 -7.65 11.79 0.99
CA GLN A 249 -8.13 10.75 0.08
C GLN A 249 -7.47 10.85 -1.31
N LEU A 250 -7.38 12.05 -1.88
CA LEU A 250 -6.71 12.26 -3.16
C LEU A 250 -5.20 11.97 -3.07
N PHE A 251 -4.58 12.32 -1.95
CA PHE A 251 -3.19 11.96 -1.67
C PHE A 251 -3.01 10.45 -1.55
N ARG A 252 -3.88 9.74 -0.83
CA ARG A 252 -3.88 8.26 -0.73
C ARG A 252 -4.03 7.60 -2.10
N GLN A 253 -4.96 8.08 -2.95
CA GLN A 253 -5.15 7.56 -4.31
C GLN A 253 -3.91 7.76 -5.19
N LEU A 254 -3.28 8.94 -5.11
CA LEU A 254 -2.02 9.20 -5.80
C LEU A 254 -0.88 8.36 -5.23
N GLN A 255 -0.88 8.16 -3.91
CA GLN A 255 0.12 7.40 -3.20
C GLN A 255 0.13 5.93 -3.61
N ALA A 256 -1.05 5.31 -3.66
CA ALA A 256 -1.23 3.95 -4.14
C ALA A 256 -0.64 3.73 -5.54
N ARG A 257 -0.74 4.74 -6.44
CA ARG A 257 -0.22 4.63 -7.81
C ARG A 257 1.30 4.63 -7.88
N TRP A 258 2.01 5.48 -7.11
CA TRP A 258 3.47 5.52 -7.17
C TRP A 258 4.13 4.44 -6.31
N GLN A 259 3.51 4.07 -5.19
CA GLN A 259 4.01 3.01 -4.30
C GLN A 259 4.16 1.68 -5.03
N CYS A 260 3.27 1.36 -5.98
CA CYS A 260 3.40 0.14 -6.78
C CYS A 260 4.72 0.11 -7.56
N TYR A 261 5.17 1.22 -8.14
CA TYR A 261 6.45 1.28 -8.85
C TYR A 261 7.63 1.09 -7.90
N ASP A 262 7.61 1.70 -6.72
CA ASP A 262 8.66 1.49 -5.72
C ASP A 262 8.71 0.04 -5.21
N ALA A 263 7.53 -0.56 -5.02
CA ALA A 263 7.41 -1.93 -4.57
C ALA A 263 8.03 -2.90 -5.58
N TYR A 264 7.64 -2.79 -6.84
CA TYR A 264 8.20 -3.64 -7.90
C TYR A 264 9.68 -3.35 -8.17
N ALA A 265 10.16 -2.12 -7.98
CA ALA A 265 11.60 -1.82 -8.03
C ALA A 265 12.38 -2.66 -7.01
N ARG A 266 11.88 -2.74 -5.76
CA ARG A 266 12.50 -3.52 -4.68
C ARG A 266 12.46 -5.02 -4.97
N VAL A 267 11.33 -5.53 -5.49
CA VAL A 267 11.19 -6.93 -5.91
C VAL A 267 12.17 -7.26 -7.04
N CYS A 268 12.33 -6.37 -8.03
CA CYS A 268 13.30 -6.56 -9.11
C CYS A 268 14.76 -6.54 -8.60
N MET A 269 15.08 -5.71 -7.60
CA MET A 269 16.42 -5.70 -7.00
C MET A 269 16.72 -7.02 -6.28
N SER A 270 15.82 -7.52 -5.44
CA SER A 270 16.03 -8.78 -4.74
C SER A 270 16.17 -9.95 -5.71
N LEU A 271 15.30 -10.00 -6.72
CA LEU A 271 15.34 -11.01 -7.79
C LEU A 271 16.65 -10.92 -8.62
N GLY A 272 17.09 -9.70 -8.95
CA GLY A 272 18.35 -9.46 -9.64
C GLY A 272 19.60 -9.88 -8.86
N VAL A 273 19.66 -9.54 -7.56
CA VAL A 273 20.76 -9.98 -6.68
C VAL A 273 20.83 -11.50 -6.62
N ARG A 274 19.68 -12.18 -6.53
CA ARG A 274 19.63 -13.64 -6.52
C ARG A 274 20.13 -14.25 -7.82
N HIS A 275 19.69 -13.75 -8.98
CA HIS A 275 20.20 -14.25 -10.28
C HIS A 275 21.70 -13.98 -10.46
N MET A 276 22.21 -12.85 -9.95
CA MET A 276 23.64 -12.57 -9.96
C MET A 276 24.42 -13.59 -9.12
N LEU A 277 23.95 -13.92 -7.91
CA LEU A 277 24.57 -14.96 -7.08
C LEU A 277 24.56 -16.33 -7.77
N GLN A 278 23.47 -16.66 -8.44
CA GLN A 278 23.34 -17.93 -9.15
C GLN A 278 24.23 -18.00 -10.40
N ALA A 279 24.36 -16.90 -11.15
CA ALA A 279 25.29 -16.78 -12.26
C ALA A 279 26.76 -16.95 -11.81
N ILE A 280 27.13 -16.31 -10.70
CA ILE A 280 28.46 -16.47 -10.08
C ILE A 280 28.67 -17.93 -9.65
N SER A 281 27.65 -18.57 -9.06
CA SER A 281 27.71 -19.98 -8.68
C SER A 281 27.97 -20.88 -9.89
N TYR A 282 27.27 -20.69 -11.01
CA TYR A 282 27.50 -21.47 -12.23
C TYR A 282 28.89 -21.27 -12.82
N TYR A 283 29.37 -20.02 -12.83
CA TYR A 283 30.71 -19.70 -13.29
C TYR A 283 31.79 -20.40 -12.46
N LEU A 284 31.65 -20.40 -11.12
CA LEU A 284 32.57 -21.06 -10.21
C LEU A 284 32.55 -22.58 -10.33
N ILE A 285 31.37 -23.18 -10.56
CA ILE A 285 31.25 -24.62 -10.87
C ILE A 285 32.06 -24.95 -12.13
N GLY A 286 31.91 -24.16 -13.20
CA GLY A 286 32.66 -24.32 -14.44
C GLY A 286 34.16 -24.28 -14.23
N ILE A 287 34.68 -23.22 -13.60
CA ILE A 287 36.13 -23.09 -13.34
C ILE A 287 36.65 -24.23 -12.45
N CYS A 288 35.97 -24.51 -11.35
CA CYS A 288 36.49 -25.47 -10.38
C CYS A 288 36.44 -26.92 -10.91
N MET A 289 35.38 -27.29 -11.63
CA MET A 289 35.20 -28.66 -12.13
C MET A 289 35.85 -28.93 -13.48
N VAL A 290 35.86 -27.95 -14.39
CA VAL A 290 36.40 -28.10 -15.74
C VAL A 290 37.89 -27.78 -15.76
N GLN A 291 38.29 -26.61 -15.25
CA GLN A 291 39.69 -26.15 -15.36
C GLN A 291 40.56 -26.71 -14.24
N ASN A 292 40.12 -26.59 -12.98
CA ASN A 292 40.96 -26.97 -11.83
C ASN A 292 40.86 -28.44 -11.44
N GLN A 293 39.87 -29.18 -11.96
CA GLN A 293 39.62 -30.59 -11.60
C GLN A 293 39.45 -30.81 -10.08
N LEU A 294 38.94 -29.82 -9.35
CA LEU A 294 38.72 -29.86 -7.89
C LEU A 294 37.22 -29.88 -7.57
N PRO A 295 36.54 -31.04 -7.64
CA PRO A 295 35.10 -31.14 -7.42
C PRO A 295 34.69 -30.74 -6.00
N TYR A 296 35.52 -31.04 -5.00
CA TYR A 296 35.26 -30.66 -3.60
C TYR A 296 35.11 -29.15 -3.43
N LEU A 297 35.99 -28.37 -4.06
CA LEU A 297 35.94 -26.91 -4.01
C LEU A 297 34.64 -26.38 -4.65
N ALA A 298 34.25 -26.96 -5.79
CA ALA A 298 33.01 -26.60 -6.47
C ALA A 298 31.77 -26.85 -5.58
N TYR A 299 31.71 -27.98 -4.86
CA TYR A 299 30.62 -28.28 -3.92
C TYR A 299 30.55 -27.26 -2.78
N VAL A 300 31.69 -26.94 -2.15
CA VAL A 300 31.75 -25.98 -1.04
C VAL A 300 31.31 -24.59 -1.50
N LEU A 301 31.82 -24.12 -2.66
CA LEU A 301 31.44 -22.82 -3.21
C LEU A 301 29.95 -22.79 -3.57
N THR A 302 29.45 -23.80 -4.27
CA THR A 302 28.02 -23.90 -4.62
C THR A 302 27.15 -23.84 -3.37
N PHE A 303 27.46 -24.63 -2.34
CA PHE A 303 26.69 -24.61 -1.10
C PHE A 303 26.75 -23.25 -0.39
N THR A 304 27.90 -22.58 -0.41
CA THR A 304 28.07 -21.25 0.19
C THR A 304 27.22 -20.19 -0.53
N PHE A 305 27.26 -20.16 -1.86
CA PHE A 305 26.44 -19.22 -2.65
C PHE A 305 24.95 -19.53 -2.55
N GLN A 306 24.57 -20.80 -2.48
CA GLN A 306 23.17 -21.20 -2.30
C GLN A 306 22.65 -20.87 -0.89
N ALA A 307 23.47 -21.03 0.15
CA ALA A 307 23.14 -20.58 1.50
C ALA A 307 22.96 -19.06 1.58
N LEU A 308 23.81 -18.30 0.86
CA LEU A 308 23.66 -16.85 0.75
C LEU A 308 22.37 -16.46 0.01
N ALA A 309 22.07 -17.11 -1.12
CA ALA A 309 20.84 -16.89 -1.90
C ALA A 309 19.57 -17.26 -1.11
N MET A 310 19.64 -18.32 -0.30
CA MET A 310 18.57 -18.69 0.63
C MET A 310 18.39 -17.63 1.72
N THR A 311 19.49 -17.14 2.30
CA THR A 311 19.44 -16.09 3.32
C THR A 311 18.83 -14.80 2.77
N THR A 312 19.20 -14.38 1.55
CA THR A 312 18.59 -13.21 0.91
C THR A 312 17.11 -13.42 0.67
N SER A 313 16.69 -14.60 0.18
CA SER A 313 15.27 -14.89 -0.03
C SER A 313 14.45 -14.89 1.27
N VAL A 314 15.01 -15.39 2.37
CA VAL A 314 14.36 -15.34 3.70
C VAL A 314 14.25 -13.92 4.24
N LEU A 315 15.22 -13.05 3.94
CA LEU A 315 15.17 -11.64 4.35
C LEU A 315 14.15 -10.83 3.55
N ASP A 316 14.02 -11.12 2.25
CA ASP A 316 13.18 -10.36 1.33
C ASP A 316 11.72 -10.79 1.32
N ILE A 317 11.42 -12.09 1.51
CA ILE A 317 10.07 -12.64 1.44
C ILE A 317 9.49 -12.77 2.86
N HIS A 318 8.35 -12.14 3.09
CA HIS A 318 7.61 -12.16 4.36
C HIS A 318 6.14 -12.53 4.14
N GLY A 319 5.50 -13.12 5.15
CA GLY A 319 4.06 -13.45 5.11
C GLY A 319 3.70 -14.79 4.47
N LEU A 320 4.64 -15.49 3.83
CA LEU A 320 4.48 -16.92 3.54
C LEU A 320 4.74 -17.73 4.84
N PRO A 321 4.03 -18.85 5.05
CA PRO A 321 4.39 -19.77 6.12
C PRO A 321 5.87 -20.18 5.96
N CYS A 322 6.58 -20.38 7.08
CA CYS A 322 8.02 -20.68 7.06
C CYS A 322 8.39 -21.82 6.07
N TYR A 323 7.52 -22.83 5.97
CA TYR A 323 7.65 -23.92 5.00
C TYR A 323 7.62 -23.44 3.54
N GLY A 324 6.74 -22.50 3.18
CA GLY A 324 6.64 -21.99 1.81
C GLY A 324 7.90 -21.26 1.33
N THR A 325 8.52 -20.45 2.20
CA THR A 325 9.77 -19.74 1.86
C THR A 325 10.95 -20.71 1.74
N LEU A 326 10.99 -21.73 2.60
CA LEU A 326 12.00 -22.79 2.53
C LEU A 326 11.84 -23.62 1.26
N ASP A 327 10.62 -24.03 0.91
CA ASP A 327 10.33 -24.81 -0.30
C ASP A 327 10.74 -24.04 -1.56
N LEU A 328 10.40 -22.76 -1.65
CA LEU A 328 10.80 -21.90 -2.77
C LEU A 328 12.34 -21.78 -2.90
N SER A 329 13.03 -21.69 -1.76
CA SER A 329 14.49 -21.64 -1.74
C SER A 329 15.11 -22.96 -2.18
N VAL A 330 14.58 -24.09 -1.68
CA VAL A 330 15.03 -25.44 -2.04
C VAL A 330 14.85 -25.70 -3.53
N VAL A 331 13.69 -25.38 -4.10
CA VAL A 331 13.45 -25.53 -5.54
C VAL A 331 14.45 -24.71 -6.35
N GLY A 332 14.78 -23.50 -5.92
CA GLY A 332 15.79 -22.67 -6.59
C GLY A 332 17.24 -23.13 -6.42
N MET A 333 17.55 -23.97 -5.44
CA MET A 333 18.88 -24.57 -5.27
C MET A 333 19.11 -25.77 -6.21
N LEU A 334 18.02 -26.47 -6.58
CA LEU A 334 18.08 -27.72 -7.37
C LEU A 334 18.88 -27.59 -8.68
N PRO A 335 18.70 -26.54 -9.51
CA PRO A 335 19.44 -26.42 -10.77
C PRO A 335 20.97 -26.46 -10.60
N SER A 336 21.49 -25.73 -9.60
CA SER A 336 22.93 -25.70 -9.31
C SER A 336 23.45 -27.01 -8.74
N ILE A 337 22.67 -27.67 -7.88
CA ILE A 337 23.05 -28.97 -7.31
C ILE A 337 23.06 -30.06 -8.39
N ILE A 338 22.02 -30.10 -9.24
CA ILE A 338 21.92 -31.07 -10.35
C ILE A 338 23.09 -30.89 -11.31
N LEU A 339 23.44 -29.64 -11.64
CA LEU A 339 24.60 -29.36 -12.50
C LEU A 339 25.92 -29.84 -11.86
N CYS A 340 26.12 -29.54 -10.57
CA CYS A 340 27.33 -29.93 -9.84
C CYS A 340 27.47 -31.47 -9.73
N VAL A 341 26.37 -32.17 -9.45
CA VAL A 341 26.34 -33.65 -9.42
C VAL A 341 26.55 -34.24 -10.81
N SER A 342 25.90 -33.67 -11.83
CA SER A 342 26.06 -34.08 -13.22
C SER A 342 27.52 -34.01 -13.69
N LEU A 343 28.18 -32.88 -13.47
CA LEU A 343 29.58 -32.67 -13.86
C LEU A 343 30.57 -33.50 -13.05
N SER A 344 30.17 -33.98 -11.86
CA SER A 344 30.99 -34.88 -11.04
C SER A 344 30.95 -36.32 -11.54
N ILE A 345 29.80 -36.76 -12.10
CA ILE A 345 29.60 -38.13 -12.61
C ILE A 345 30.01 -38.23 -14.09
N ALA A 346 30.14 -37.09 -14.77
CA ALA A 346 30.53 -37.02 -16.17
C ALA A 346 31.82 -37.81 -16.47
N PRO A 347 31.84 -38.63 -17.53
CA PRO A 347 33.05 -39.34 -17.95
C PRO A 347 34.16 -38.36 -18.33
N ARG A 348 35.37 -38.66 -17.86
CA ARG A 348 36.57 -37.89 -18.15
C ARG A 348 37.57 -38.75 -18.92
N ASP A 349 38.31 -38.12 -19.80
CA ASP A 349 39.42 -38.76 -20.52
C ASP A 349 40.62 -38.98 -19.58
N GLN A 350 41.65 -39.66 -20.06
CA GLN A 350 42.89 -39.94 -19.33
C GLN A 350 43.60 -38.66 -18.86
N GLU A 351 43.41 -37.55 -19.58
CA GLU A 351 43.93 -36.22 -19.22
C GLU A 351 43.05 -35.48 -18.19
N GLY A 352 41.94 -36.09 -17.76
CA GLY A 352 40.98 -35.51 -16.82
C GLY A 352 40.01 -34.48 -17.44
N LEU A 353 40.10 -34.27 -18.75
CA LEU A 353 39.18 -33.44 -19.54
C LEU A 353 37.83 -34.14 -19.74
N LEU A 354 36.76 -33.35 -19.88
CA LEU A 354 35.42 -33.88 -20.14
C LEU A 354 35.33 -34.41 -21.58
N LEU A 355 34.75 -35.59 -21.79
CA LEU A 355 34.51 -36.11 -23.14
C LEU A 355 33.53 -35.20 -23.90
N GLU A 356 33.93 -34.75 -25.10
CA GLU A 356 33.14 -33.86 -25.96
C GLU A 356 31.86 -34.56 -26.49
N ASP A 357 31.90 -35.88 -26.69
CA ASP A 357 30.79 -36.67 -27.26
C ASP A 357 29.65 -36.95 -26.27
N ASN A 358 29.82 -36.64 -24.98
CA ASN A 358 28.78 -36.92 -23.99
C ASN A 358 27.68 -35.86 -24.03
N PHE A 359 26.46 -36.30 -24.31
CA PHE A 359 25.29 -35.45 -24.23
C PHE A 359 24.90 -35.23 -22.76
N TYR A 360 25.18 -34.03 -22.24
CA TYR A 360 24.87 -33.65 -20.85
C TYR A 360 23.36 -33.36 -20.65
N LEU A 361 22.51 -34.37 -20.79
CA LEU A 361 21.04 -34.25 -20.61
C LEU A 361 20.63 -33.58 -19.29
N SER A 362 21.40 -33.82 -18.23
CA SER A 362 21.19 -33.23 -16.90
C SER A 362 21.43 -31.72 -16.86
N SER A 363 22.34 -31.16 -17.67
CA SER A 363 22.49 -29.70 -17.77
C SER A 363 21.30 -29.07 -18.49
N LEU A 364 20.74 -29.76 -19.50
CA LEU A 364 19.51 -29.36 -20.17
C LEU A 364 18.32 -29.33 -19.19
N ALA A 365 18.26 -30.27 -18.25
CA ALA A 365 17.22 -30.34 -17.22
C ALA A 365 17.29 -29.21 -16.17
N ALA A 366 18.41 -28.49 -16.05
CA ALA A 366 18.53 -27.37 -15.13
C ALA A 366 17.69 -26.16 -15.56
N TYR A 367 17.55 -25.92 -16.87
CA TYR A 367 16.77 -24.81 -17.43
C TYR A 367 15.27 -24.86 -17.09
N PRO A 368 14.53 -25.96 -17.30
CA PRO A 368 13.11 -26.01 -16.95
C PRO A 368 12.88 -25.90 -15.44
N LEU A 369 13.83 -26.35 -14.61
CA LEU A 369 13.77 -26.15 -13.16
C LEU A 369 13.95 -24.68 -12.79
N GLU A 370 14.86 -23.97 -13.45
CA GLU A 370 15.05 -22.53 -13.27
C GLU A 370 13.79 -21.74 -13.71
N ILE A 371 13.19 -22.11 -14.85
CA ILE A 371 11.94 -21.52 -15.33
C ILE A 371 10.80 -21.80 -14.35
N CYS A 372 10.68 -23.03 -13.86
CA CYS A 372 9.67 -23.41 -12.88
C CYS A 372 9.82 -22.59 -11.59
N TRP A 373 11.06 -22.44 -11.12
CA TRP A 373 11.36 -21.59 -9.97
C TRP A 373 11.00 -20.12 -10.22
N PHE A 374 11.30 -19.58 -11.41
CA PHE A 374 10.97 -18.20 -11.78
C PHE A 374 9.45 -17.97 -11.83
N GLU A 375 8.68 -18.92 -12.36
CA GLU A 375 7.22 -18.85 -12.33
C GLU A 375 6.65 -18.90 -10.91
N LEU A 376 7.25 -19.67 -10.01
CA LEU A 376 6.89 -19.67 -8.59
C LEU A 376 7.17 -18.29 -7.96
N LEU A 377 8.31 -17.66 -8.27
CA LEU A 377 8.58 -16.29 -7.83
C LEU A 377 7.59 -15.28 -8.41
N ARG A 378 7.24 -15.40 -9.68
CA ARG A 378 6.24 -14.53 -10.32
C ARG A 378 4.89 -14.66 -9.62
N TRP A 379 4.52 -15.88 -9.24
CA TRP A 379 3.32 -16.14 -8.45
C TRP A 379 3.40 -15.48 -7.06
N VAL A 380 4.53 -15.59 -6.35
CA VAL A 380 4.74 -14.91 -5.06
C VAL A 380 4.73 -13.38 -5.20
N ALA A 381 5.20 -12.84 -6.33
CA ALA A 381 5.18 -11.41 -6.66
C ALA A 381 3.83 -10.93 -7.23
N SER A 382 2.84 -11.81 -7.38
CA SER A 382 1.50 -11.44 -7.81
C SER A 382 0.84 -10.53 -6.76
N PRO A 383 0.10 -9.48 -7.16
CA PRO A 383 -0.64 -8.66 -6.23
C PRO A 383 -1.73 -9.48 -5.53
N THR A 384 -1.87 -9.30 -4.22
CA THR A 384 -2.87 -10.02 -3.40
C THR A 384 -4.25 -9.38 -3.49
N ASP A 385 -4.30 -8.05 -3.55
CA ASP A 385 -5.56 -7.29 -3.56
C ASP A 385 -5.80 -6.63 -4.92
N PRO A 386 -7.02 -6.69 -5.47
CA PRO A 386 -7.34 -6.02 -6.74
C PRO A 386 -7.34 -4.48 -6.61
N GLY A 387 -7.55 -3.95 -5.39
CA GLY A 387 -7.58 -2.51 -5.12
C GLY A 387 -6.20 -1.88 -4.94
N ALA A 388 -5.26 -2.64 -4.38
CA ALA A 388 -3.88 -2.23 -4.17
C ALA A 388 -2.98 -3.27 -4.84
N SER A 389 -2.46 -2.96 -6.04
CA SER A 389 -1.59 -3.85 -6.81
C SER A 389 -0.18 -3.95 -6.22
N LEU A 390 -0.09 -4.21 -4.92
CA LEU A 390 1.15 -4.28 -4.14
C LEU A 390 1.51 -5.76 -3.88
N PRO A 391 2.77 -6.17 -4.14
CA PRO A 391 3.24 -7.51 -3.82
C PRO A 391 3.53 -7.61 -2.32
N ARG A 392 2.49 -7.94 -1.53
CA ARG A 392 2.55 -7.97 -0.05
C ARG A 392 3.44 -9.06 0.53
N HIS A 393 3.80 -10.07 -0.24
CA HIS A 393 4.71 -11.13 0.19
C HIS A 393 6.17 -10.68 0.31
N PHE A 394 6.50 -9.44 -0.03
CA PHE A 394 7.84 -8.90 0.12
C PHE A 394 7.92 -7.97 1.33
N ARG A 395 8.86 -8.25 2.23
CA ARG A 395 9.08 -7.49 3.46
C ARG A 395 9.36 -6.02 3.18
N ALA A 396 10.16 -5.75 2.16
CA ALA A 396 10.52 -4.40 1.77
C ALA A 396 9.30 -3.58 1.29
N VAL A 397 8.23 -4.24 0.84
CA VAL A 397 6.98 -3.62 0.38
C VAL A 397 6.04 -3.38 1.56
N LEU A 398 6.00 -4.32 2.52
CA LEU A 398 5.21 -4.20 3.74
C LEU A 398 5.51 -2.90 4.50
N PHE A 399 6.79 -2.52 4.60
CA PHE A 399 7.19 -1.29 5.29
C PHE A 399 6.82 0.01 4.57
N MET A 400 6.39 -0.06 3.30
CA MET A 400 5.93 1.13 2.59
C MET A 400 4.46 1.43 2.83
N ASP A 401 3.69 0.43 3.23
CA ASP A 401 2.28 0.56 3.47
C ASP A 401 2.02 0.98 4.92
N VAL A 402 2.30 2.26 5.21
CA VAL A 402 2.13 2.85 6.55
C VAL A 402 0.65 2.98 6.94
N PHE A 403 -0.27 2.87 5.97
CA PHE A 403 -1.69 3.16 6.17
C PHE A 403 -2.63 1.97 5.96
N SER A 404 -2.12 0.79 5.57
CA SER A 404 -2.88 -0.46 5.41
C SER A 404 -3.85 -0.74 6.56
N ASP A 405 -3.41 -0.46 7.79
CA ASP A 405 -4.17 -0.82 8.98
C ASP A 405 -5.35 0.13 9.27
N VAL A 406 -5.34 1.33 8.66
CA VAL A 406 -6.35 2.35 8.92
C VAL A 406 -7.60 2.12 8.06
N ASP A 407 -7.42 1.65 6.82
CA ASP A 407 -8.53 1.53 5.88
C ASP A 407 -9.47 0.35 6.23
N LEU A 408 -9.00 -0.68 6.97
CA LEU A 408 -9.85 -1.78 7.43
C LEU A 408 -10.94 -1.36 8.42
N VAL A 409 -10.77 -0.22 9.10
CA VAL A 409 -11.75 0.29 10.07
C VAL A 409 -12.75 1.26 9.41
N GLU A 410 -12.34 1.95 8.34
CA GLU A 410 -13.12 3.02 7.72
C GLU A 410 -13.91 2.58 6.47
N GLN A 411 -13.54 1.44 5.88
CA GLN A 411 -14.25 0.86 4.74
C GLN A 411 -15.46 -0.02 5.15
N GLU A 412 -15.93 0.08 6.40
CA GLU A 412 -17.31 -0.25 6.78
C GLU A 412 -18.28 0.80 6.20
N ASN A 413 -18.45 0.74 4.87
CA ASN A 413 -19.61 1.23 4.11
C ASN A 413 -20.02 2.72 4.32
N PRO A 414 -19.37 3.68 3.61
CA PRO A 414 -19.89 5.05 3.54
C PRO A 414 -21.16 5.18 2.69
N ASP A 415 -21.41 4.24 1.77
CA ASP A 415 -22.59 4.23 0.89
C ASP A 415 -23.36 2.90 1.04
N GLY A 416 -24.59 2.97 1.53
CA GLY A 416 -25.57 1.89 1.32
C GLY A 416 -26.04 1.18 2.59
N SER A 417 -27.18 1.63 3.08
CA SER A 417 -27.90 1.16 4.27
C SER A 417 -27.18 1.45 5.59
N HIS A 418 -27.56 2.55 6.23
CA HIS A 418 -27.54 2.57 7.68
C HIS A 418 -28.41 1.39 8.13
N LEU A 419 -27.78 0.24 8.39
CA LEU A 419 -28.33 -0.75 9.31
C LEU A 419 -28.82 0.08 10.49
N SER A 420 -30.12 0.04 10.72
CA SER A 420 -30.72 0.76 11.84
C SER A 420 -29.92 0.44 13.09
N ALA A 421 -29.82 1.36 14.05
CA ALA A 421 -29.10 1.10 15.29
C ALA A 421 -29.52 -0.24 15.93
N GLN A 422 -30.79 -0.62 15.70
CA GLN A 422 -31.35 -1.92 16.07
C GLN A 422 -30.73 -3.10 15.30
N GLU A 423 -30.59 -3.03 13.98
CA GLU A 423 -29.95 -4.09 13.18
C GLU A 423 -28.46 -4.23 13.48
N ARG A 424 -27.74 -3.12 13.72
CA ARG A 424 -26.34 -3.17 14.18
C ARG A 424 -26.22 -3.87 15.53
N THR A 425 -27.10 -3.55 16.46
CA THR A 425 -27.15 -4.22 17.77
C THR A 425 -27.49 -5.70 17.61
N GLN A 426 -28.40 -6.06 16.70
CA GLN A 426 -28.79 -7.43 16.45
C GLN A 426 -27.67 -8.23 15.78
N LEU A 427 -26.97 -7.64 14.81
CA LEU A 427 -25.81 -8.25 14.16
C LEU A 427 -24.67 -8.45 15.17
N GLY A 428 -24.37 -7.44 15.98
CA GLY A 428 -23.38 -7.55 17.06
C GLY A 428 -23.70 -8.67 18.05
N ARG A 429 -24.98 -8.84 18.44
CA ARG A 429 -25.41 -9.97 19.28
C ARG A 429 -25.21 -11.31 18.59
N ARG A 430 -25.50 -11.42 17.29
CA ARG A 430 -25.30 -12.67 16.52
C ARG A 430 -23.82 -13.01 16.40
N VAL A 431 -22.97 -12.03 16.10
CA VAL A 431 -21.51 -12.21 16.03
C VAL A 431 -20.97 -12.64 17.39
N ALA A 432 -21.33 -11.95 18.47
CA ALA A 432 -20.90 -12.31 19.82
C ALA A 432 -21.37 -13.74 20.23
N THR A 433 -22.57 -14.13 19.83
CA THR A 433 -23.08 -15.50 20.07
C THR A 433 -22.29 -16.54 19.29
N CYS A 434 -21.98 -16.27 18.01
CA CYS A 434 -21.17 -17.13 17.18
C CYS A 434 -19.73 -17.25 17.71
N GLU A 435 -19.11 -16.14 18.13
CA GLU A 435 -17.79 -16.13 18.75
C GLU A 435 -17.77 -16.90 20.08
N GLY A 436 -18.81 -16.75 20.91
CA GLY A 436 -19.00 -17.53 22.12
C GLY A 436 -19.13 -19.03 21.86
N ALA A 437 -19.88 -19.41 20.83
CA ALA A 437 -20.01 -20.81 20.41
C ALA A 437 -18.67 -21.36 19.88
N LEU A 438 -17.95 -20.59 19.06
CA LEU A 438 -16.66 -20.97 18.49
C LEU A 438 -15.58 -21.14 19.57
N THR A 439 -15.53 -20.22 20.53
CA THR A 439 -14.59 -20.29 21.66
C THR A 439 -14.89 -21.50 22.55
N THR A 440 -16.17 -21.78 22.81
CA THR A 440 -16.61 -22.97 23.56
C THR A 440 -16.24 -24.26 22.82
N ALA A 441 -16.46 -24.32 21.51
CA ALA A 441 -16.09 -25.46 20.67
C ALA A 441 -14.57 -25.70 20.65
N LYS A 442 -13.77 -24.63 20.47
CA LYS A 442 -12.30 -24.70 20.53
C LYS A 442 -11.80 -25.13 21.91
N ALA A 443 -12.41 -24.65 22.99
CA ALA A 443 -12.07 -25.07 24.35
C ALA A 443 -12.41 -26.55 24.59
N ALA A 444 -13.55 -27.03 24.09
CA ALA A 444 -13.93 -28.43 24.16
C ALA A 444 -12.96 -29.32 23.37
N LEU A 445 -12.58 -28.90 22.16
CA LEU A 445 -11.59 -29.61 21.33
C LEU A 445 -10.24 -29.71 22.06
N ARG A 446 -9.73 -28.60 22.59
CA ARG A 446 -8.48 -28.59 23.37
C ARG A 446 -8.52 -29.50 24.59
N ARG A 447 -9.66 -29.55 25.31
CA ARG A 447 -9.84 -30.47 26.44
C ARG A 447 -9.81 -31.93 26.02
N TRP A 448 -10.37 -32.25 24.85
CA TRP A 448 -10.32 -33.59 24.28
C TRP A 448 -8.92 -33.96 23.78
N GLU A 449 -8.20 -33.03 23.16
CA GLU A 449 -6.82 -33.21 22.72
C GLU A 449 -5.83 -33.37 23.90
N ALA A 450 -6.14 -32.78 25.05
CA ALA A 450 -5.34 -32.92 26.26
C ALA A 450 -5.48 -34.30 26.93
N VAL A 451 -6.43 -35.15 26.52
CA VAL A 451 -6.59 -36.49 27.08
C VAL A 451 -5.45 -37.39 26.56
N PRO A 452 -4.66 -38.03 27.44
CA PRO A 452 -3.59 -38.93 27.01
C PRO A 452 -4.08 -40.03 26.06
N ASN A 453 -3.33 -40.28 24.98
CA ASN A 453 -3.70 -41.25 23.92
C ASN A 453 -3.92 -42.68 24.43
N ASN A 454 -3.31 -43.05 25.55
CA ASN A 454 -3.48 -44.35 26.19
C ASN A 454 -4.81 -44.50 26.94
N TRP A 455 -5.52 -43.40 27.21
CA TRP A 455 -6.82 -43.41 27.91
C TRP A 455 -8.02 -43.44 26.94
N LEU A 456 -7.78 -43.22 25.65
CA LEU A 456 -8.80 -43.22 24.61
C LEU A 456 -8.83 -44.57 23.87
N SER A 457 -10.02 -45.20 23.84
CA SER A 457 -10.25 -46.37 23.01
C SER A 457 -10.06 -46.05 21.52
N MET A 458 -9.74 -47.05 20.70
CA MET A 458 -9.61 -46.87 19.23
C MET A 458 -10.89 -46.29 18.59
N LYS A 459 -12.07 -46.60 19.13
CA LYS A 459 -13.34 -46.02 18.66
C LYS A 459 -13.41 -44.52 18.97
N GLN A 460 -13.05 -44.11 20.18
CA GLN A 460 -13.02 -42.70 20.58
C GLN A 460 -11.98 -41.89 19.79
N ARG A 461 -10.80 -42.46 19.52
CA ARG A 461 -9.79 -41.81 18.66
C ARG A 461 -10.31 -41.56 17.25
N ARG A 462 -10.98 -42.53 16.64
CA ARG A 462 -11.62 -42.35 15.33
C ARG A 462 -12.72 -41.31 15.36
N GLN A 463 -13.52 -41.26 16.43
CA GLN A 463 -14.56 -40.25 16.59
C GLN A 463 -13.96 -38.84 16.77
N LEU A 464 -12.89 -38.70 17.54
CA LEU A 464 -12.18 -37.43 17.72
C LEU A 464 -11.60 -36.94 16.39
N GLY A 465 -10.96 -37.82 15.60
CA GLY A 465 -10.48 -37.46 14.27
C GLY A 465 -11.59 -36.99 13.34
N LYS A 466 -12.74 -37.69 13.31
CA LYS A 466 -13.93 -37.26 12.53
C LYS A 466 -14.48 -35.92 13.00
N PHE A 467 -14.47 -35.67 14.30
CA PHE A 467 -14.93 -34.41 14.86
C PHE A 467 -13.99 -33.26 14.49
N GLN A 468 -12.67 -33.49 14.53
CA GLN A 468 -11.66 -32.50 14.16
C GLN A 468 -11.75 -32.13 12.67
N THR A 469 -11.88 -33.12 11.78
CA THR A 469 -12.08 -32.85 10.35
C THR A 469 -13.38 -32.10 10.12
N GLY A 470 -14.51 -32.58 10.66
CA GLY A 470 -15.79 -31.90 10.47
C GLY A 470 -15.85 -30.49 11.06
N PHE A 471 -15.12 -30.22 12.16
CA PHE A 471 -15.00 -28.88 12.72
C PHE A 471 -14.18 -27.94 11.82
N ASN A 472 -13.08 -28.44 11.24
CA ASN A 472 -12.27 -27.66 10.31
C ASN A 472 -13.03 -27.39 9.00
N ASP A 473 -13.72 -28.41 8.46
CA ASP A 473 -14.55 -28.28 7.26
C ASP A 473 -15.64 -27.22 7.47
N ALA A 474 -16.34 -27.25 8.62
CA ALA A 474 -17.36 -26.25 8.96
C ALA A 474 -16.77 -24.82 9.14
N LEU A 475 -15.52 -24.72 9.58
CA LEU A 475 -14.80 -23.44 9.69
C LEU A 475 -14.43 -22.89 8.31
N GLU A 476 -14.00 -23.76 7.40
CA GLU A 476 -13.73 -23.40 6.00
C GLU A 476 -15.01 -23.01 5.27
N ASP A 477 -16.09 -23.78 5.41
CA ASP A 477 -17.40 -23.44 4.84
C ASP A 477 -17.91 -22.07 5.33
N LEU A 478 -17.77 -21.79 6.63
CA LEU A 478 -18.17 -20.50 7.20
C LEU A 478 -17.29 -19.36 6.71
N ARG A 479 -15.99 -19.59 6.54
CA ARG A 479 -15.07 -18.63 5.94
C ARG A 479 -15.45 -18.35 4.49
N ASP A 480 -15.73 -19.39 3.71
CA ASP A 480 -16.10 -19.28 2.30
C ASP A 480 -17.46 -18.62 2.12
N GLU A 481 -18.43 -18.88 3.01
CA GLU A 481 -19.72 -18.18 3.01
C GLU A 481 -19.54 -16.69 3.34
N LEU A 482 -18.70 -16.35 4.33
CA LEU A 482 -18.39 -14.95 4.66
C LEU A 482 -17.70 -14.25 3.50
N VAL A 483 -16.71 -14.90 2.87
CA VAL A 483 -15.99 -14.37 1.70
C VAL A 483 -16.95 -14.21 0.52
N SER A 484 -17.79 -15.21 0.23
CA SER A 484 -18.76 -15.17 -0.88
C SER A 484 -19.84 -14.10 -0.68
N ARG A 485 -20.35 -13.93 0.55
CA ARG A 485 -21.27 -12.84 0.87
C ARG A 485 -20.58 -11.49 0.75
N HIS A 486 -19.35 -11.35 1.24
CA HIS A 486 -18.59 -10.12 1.07
C HIS A 486 -18.38 -9.78 -0.42
N PHE A 487 -17.98 -10.75 -1.24
CA PHE A 487 -17.85 -10.59 -2.69
C PHE A 487 -19.16 -10.20 -3.37
N ARG A 488 -20.29 -10.85 -3.01
CA ARG A 488 -21.60 -10.53 -3.59
C ARG A 488 -22.04 -9.10 -3.27
N TRP A 489 -21.85 -8.68 -2.02
CA TRP A 489 -22.14 -7.30 -1.60
C TRP A 489 -21.25 -6.29 -2.33
N THR A 490 -19.97 -6.58 -2.54
CA THR A 490 -19.08 -5.68 -3.30
C THR A 490 -19.45 -5.57 -4.78
N PHE A 491 -19.99 -6.62 -5.40
CA PHE A 491 -20.42 -6.58 -6.80
C PHE A 491 -21.76 -5.86 -6.99
N GLU A 492 -22.72 -6.05 -6.08
CA GLU A 492 -24.01 -5.36 -6.11
C GLU A 492 -23.89 -3.85 -5.80
N ALA A 493 -22.87 -3.44 -5.05
CA ALA A 493 -22.61 -2.02 -4.75
C ALA A 493 -21.88 -1.25 -5.88
N VAL A 494 -21.27 -1.95 -6.85
CA VAL A 494 -20.47 -1.36 -7.95
C VAL A 494 -21.25 -1.31 -9.27
N GLY A 495 -22.41 -1.98 -9.37
CA GLY A 495 -23.34 -1.90 -10.52
C GLY A 495 -24.41 -0.85 -10.31
#